data_AF-Q47HV7-F1
#
_entry.id   AF-Q47HV7-F1
#
_cell.length_a   1.000
_cell.length_b   1.000
_cell.length_c   1.000
_cell.angle_alpha   90.00
_cell.angle_beta   90.00
_cell.angle_gamma   90.00
#
_symmetry.space_group_name_H-M   'P 1'
#
loop_
_entity.id
_entity.type
_entity.pdbx_description
1 polymer ?
#
loop_
_entity_poly.entity_id
_entity_poly.type
_entity_poly.pdbx_seq_one_letter_code
_entity_poly.pdbx_strand_id
1 'polypeptide(L)'
;MKKLASQMSFSGHRKINRFLGADFGITEPEEVHIMLIPHLHLSLLLATGEWDNQHVASVAGVFNVALALAYINKDRRSINFYSGIQDLLLAVANGHPFGEPEKRRLRTVFSQADKYICAQPKADILTAIRMVEYQIQNAPPETALRLGSE
;
A
#
# COMPACT_ATOMS: atom_id res chain seq x y z
N MET A 1 0.75 48.25 18.08
CA MET A 1 1.32 47.20 18.95
C MET A 1 0.30 46.08 19.13
N LYS A 2 0.70 44.82 18.87
CA LYS A 2 0.21 43.50 19.37
C LYS A 2 -1.33 43.28 19.40
N LYS A 3 -1.96 42.49 18.51
CA LYS A 3 -1.97 41.00 18.31
C LYS A 3 -2.33 40.22 19.59
N LEU A 4 -3.47 39.53 19.59
CA LEU A 4 -3.59 38.13 20.04
C LEU A 4 -5.00 37.59 19.72
N ALA A 5 -5.10 36.86 18.60
CA ALA A 5 -6.22 35.99 18.31
C ALA A 5 -6.12 34.76 19.21
N SER A 6 -7.20 34.48 19.93
CA SER A 6 -7.37 33.33 20.81
C SER A 6 -7.29 32.03 20.01
N GLN A 7 -6.38 31.16 20.44
CA GLN A 7 -6.21 29.80 19.97
C GLN A 7 -7.51 29.01 20.20
N MET A 8 -8.17 28.59 19.12
CA MET A 8 -9.11 27.47 19.19
C MET A 8 -8.40 26.18 18.76
N SER A 9 -8.58 25.19 19.62
CA SER A 9 -7.82 23.96 19.75
C SER A 9 -8.11 22.96 18.63
N PHE A 10 -7.09 22.61 17.84
CA PHE A 10 -7.08 21.48 16.89
C PHE A 10 -6.90 20.14 17.63
N SER A 11 -7.84 19.81 18.53
CA SER A 11 -7.78 18.62 19.40
C SER A 11 -8.32 17.33 18.75
N GLY A 12 -9.04 17.43 17.61
CA GLY A 12 -9.61 16.27 16.93
C GLY A 12 -8.64 15.47 16.06
N HIS A 13 -7.71 16.15 15.36
CA HIS A 13 -6.88 15.51 14.33
C HIS A 13 -5.78 14.62 14.94
N ARG A 14 -5.27 14.99 16.12
CA ARG A 14 -4.28 14.18 16.86
C ARG A 14 -4.81 12.82 17.34
N LYS A 15 -6.13 12.60 17.37
CA LYS A 15 -6.70 11.31 17.81
C LYS A 15 -6.68 10.25 16.72
N ILE A 16 -6.81 10.62 15.44
CA ILE A 16 -6.75 9.65 14.34
C ILE A 16 -5.33 9.10 14.20
N ASN A 17 -4.32 9.98 14.27
CA ASN A 17 -2.89 9.60 14.23
C ASN A 17 -2.49 8.65 15.37
N ARG A 18 -3.23 8.65 16.50
CA ARG A 18 -2.94 7.79 17.65
C ARG A 18 -3.54 6.39 17.52
N PHE A 19 -4.58 6.20 16.72
CA PHE A 19 -5.17 4.88 16.47
C PHE A 19 -4.39 4.06 15.44
N LEU A 20 -3.57 4.71 14.60
CA LEU A 20 -2.72 4.07 13.59
C LEU A 20 -1.24 3.96 14.01
N GLY A 21 -0.85 4.58 15.12
CA GLY A 21 0.38 4.26 15.84
C GLY A 21 1.66 4.40 15.03
N ALA A 22 2.01 5.59 14.55
CA ALA A 22 3.35 6.16 14.74
C ALA A 22 3.39 7.64 14.33
N ASP A 23 4.27 8.42 14.97
CA ASP A 23 4.81 9.64 14.40
C ASP A 23 5.74 9.26 13.23
N PHE A 24 5.16 8.92 12.07
CA PHE A 24 5.90 8.41 10.90
C PHE A 24 6.78 9.47 10.20
N GLY A 25 6.76 10.72 10.65
CA GLY A 25 7.43 11.84 9.99
C GLY A 25 6.91 12.14 8.58
N ILE A 26 5.93 11.38 8.07
CA ILE A 26 5.22 11.60 6.81
C ILE A 26 4.12 12.65 7.01
N THR A 27 3.87 13.45 5.98
CA THR A 27 2.80 14.45 6.01
C THR A 27 1.43 13.77 5.99
N GLU A 28 0.40 14.41 6.51
CA GLU A 28 -0.98 13.88 6.50
C GLU A 28 -1.45 13.45 5.10
N PRO A 29 -1.16 14.18 3.99
CA PRO A 29 -1.44 13.68 2.64
C PRO A 29 -0.69 12.39 2.26
N GLU A 30 0.57 12.24 2.68
CA GLU A 30 1.37 11.03 2.45
C GLU A 30 0.78 9.84 3.22
N GLU A 31 0.37 10.04 4.47
CA GLU A 31 -0.29 9.01 5.29
C GLU A 31 -1.61 8.54 4.65
N VAL A 32 -2.43 9.47 4.14
CA VAL A 32 -3.71 9.12 3.49
C VAL A 32 -3.51 8.29 2.23
N HIS A 33 -2.57 8.67 1.36
CA HIS A 33 -2.37 7.98 0.09
C HIS A 33 -1.64 6.65 0.24
N ILE A 34 -0.68 6.57 1.18
CA ILE A 34 0.14 5.37 1.36
C ILE A 34 -0.58 4.35 2.24
N MET A 35 -1.36 4.80 3.23
CA MET A 35 -1.96 3.93 4.24
C MET A 35 -3.49 3.91 4.14
N LEU A 36 -4.19 5.04 4.21
CA LEU A 36 -5.65 5.01 4.35
C LEU A 36 -6.38 4.47 3.12
N ILE A 37 -6.05 4.96 1.92
CA ILE A 37 -6.73 4.57 0.68
C ILE A 37 -6.57 3.07 0.38
N PRO A 38 -5.35 2.48 0.45
CA PRO A 38 -5.20 1.04 0.24
C PRO A 38 -5.96 0.17 1.24
N HIS A 39 -6.09 0.58 2.50
CA HIS A 39 -6.89 -0.15 3.50
C HIS A 39 -8.39 -0.12 3.16
N LEU A 40 -8.90 1.01 2.67
CA LEU A 40 -10.30 1.12 2.22
C LEU A 40 -10.54 0.25 0.98
N HIS A 41 -9.66 0.33 -0.01
CA HIS A 41 -9.76 -0.50 -1.23
C HIS A 41 -9.67 -1.99 -0.92
N LEU A 42 -8.77 -2.40 -0.01
CA LEU A 42 -8.74 -3.79 0.47
C LEU A 42 -10.07 -4.18 1.11
N SER A 43 -10.64 -3.33 1.96
CA SER A 43 -11.90 -3.62 2.63
C SER A 43 -13.04 -3.82 1.63
N LEU A 44 -13.09 -3.00 0.58
CA LEU A 44 -14.05 -3.13 -0.51
C LEU A 44 -13.85 -4.43 -1.29
N LEU A 45 -12.62 -4.75 -1.72
CA LEU A 45 -12.30 -6.00 -2.42
C LEU A 45 -12.73 -7.25 -1.61
N LEU A 46 -12.47 -7.23 -0.31
CA LEU A 46 -12.80 -8.35 0.56
C LEU A 46 -14.31 -8.48 0.80
N ALA A 47 -15.03 -7.37 0.88
CA ALA A 47 -16.47 -7.33 1.15
C ALA A 47 -17.31 -7.69 -0.08
N THR A 48 -17.03 -7.09 -1.24
CA THR A 48 -17.80 -7.33 -2.46
C THR A 48 -17.38 -8.62 -3.15
N GLY A 49 -16.09 -9.00 -3.04
CA GLY A 49 -15.51 -10.09 -3.82
C GLY A 49 -15.38 -9.76 -5.31
N GLU A 50 -15.73 -8.55 -5.72
CA GLU A 50 -15.56 -8.06 -7.08
C GLU A 50 -14.12 -7.67 -7.32
N TRP A 51 -13.56 -8.11 -8.44
CA TRP A 51 -12.19 -7.79 -8.82
C TRP A 51 -12.14 -6.45 -9.56
N ASP A 52 -12.11 -5.38 -8.79
CA ASP A 52 -11.97 -4.02 -9.33
C ASP A 52 -10.50 -3.64 -9.53
N ASN A 53 -10.14 -3.25 -10.76
CA ASN A 53 -8.75 -2.97 -11.13
C ASN A 53 -8.14 -1.79 -10.38
N GLN A 54 -8.93 -0.77 -10.03
CA GLN A 54 -8.44 0.38 -9.29
C GLN A 54 -8.13 0.00 -7.84
N HIS A 55 -9.02 -0.73 -7.19
CA HIS A 55 -8.81 -1.23 -5.84
C HIS A 55 -7.60 -2.17 -5.79
N VAL A 56 -7.48 -3.08 -6.76
CA VAL A 56 -6.36 -4.02 -6.86
C VAL A 56 -5.05 -3.28 -7.07
N ALA A 57 -4.99 -2.30 -7.97
CA ALA A 57 -3.78 -1.51 -8.21
C ALA A 57 -3.30 -0.78 -6.95
N SER A 58 -4.23 -0.22 -6.18
CA SER A 58 -3.92 0.43 -4.90
C SER A 58 -3.38 -0.55 -3.86
N VAL A 59 -3.97 -1.73 -3.73
CA VAL A 59 -3.46 -2.79 -2.83
C VAL A 59 -2.10 -3.32 -3.30
N ALA A 60 -1.92 -3.51 -4.61
CA ALA A 60 -0.65 -3.92 -5.20
C ALA A 60 0.47 -2.91 -4.94
N GLY A 61 0.15 -1.61 -4.94
CA GLY A 61 1.08 -0.54 -4.61
C GLY A 61 1.74 -0.72 -3.25
N VAL A 62 0.99 -1.14 -2.22
CA VAL A 62 1.53 -1.42 -0.89
C VAL A 62 2.56 -2.56 -0.93
N PHE A 63 2.27 -3.65 -1.66
CA PHE A 63 3.22 -4.75 -1.80
C PHE A 63 4.45 -4.37 -2.62
N ASN A 64 4.30 -3.54 -3.64
CA ASN A 64 5.42 -3.03 -4.42
C ASN A 64 6.38 -2.20 -3.55
N VAL A 65 5.83 -1.33 -2.70
CA VAL A 65 6.63 -0.54 -1.75
C VAL A 65 7.30 -1.46 -0.71
N ALA A 66 6.57 -2.42 -0.14
CA ALA A 66 7.15 -3.38 0.81
C ALA A 66 8.27 -4.22 0.19
N LEU A 67 8.10 -4.66 -1.06
CA LEU A 67 9.11 -5.40 -1.81
C LEU A 67 10.34 -4.54 -2.12
N ALA A 68 10.15 -3.30 -2.56
CA ALA A 68 11.26 -2.37 -2.81
C ALA A 68 12.05 -2.09 -1.52
N LEU A 69 11.38 -1.88 -0.39
CA LEU A 69 12.02 -1.78 0.92
C LEU A 69 12.80 -3.05 1.28
N ALA A 70 12.25 -4.23 1.01
CA ALA A 70 12.97 -5.49 1.22
C ALA A 70 14.25 -5.60 0.37
N TYR A 71 14.22 -5.11 -0.88
CA TYR A 71 15.42 -5.01 -1.73
C TYR A 71 16.45 -4.02 -1.19
N ILE A 72 16.03 -2.81 -0.78
CA ILE A 72 16.90 -1.80 -0.16
C ILE A 72 17.61 -2.39 1.06
N ASN A 73 16.84 -3.07 1.93
CA ASN A 73 17.33 -3.67 3.17
C ASN A 73 18.05 -5.01 2.98
N LYS A 74 18.07 -5.55 1.76
CA LYS A 74 18.61 -6.89 1.44
C LYS A 74 17.95 -8.01 2.26
N ASP A 75 16.69 -7.83 2.65
CA ASP A 75 15.90 -8.83 3.38
C ASP A 75 15.31 -9.87 2.41
N ARG A 76 16.10 -10.92 2.16
CA ARG A 76 15.71 -12.03 1.26
C ARG A 76 14.43 -12.73 1.66
N ARG A 77 14.11 -12.80 2.96
CA ARG A 77 12.90 -13.46 3.44
C ARG A 77 11.69 -12.65 3.02
N SER A 78 11.72 -11.35 3.26
CA SER A 78 10.64 -10.43 2.88
C SER A 78 10.51 -10.30 1.35
N ILE A 79 11.62 -10.34 0.60
CA ILE A 79 11.58 -10.38 -0.87
C ILE A 79 10.73 -11.56 -1.35
N ASN A 80 11.09 -12.79 -0.95
CA ASN A 80 10.36 -13.99 -1.39
C ASN A 80 8.89 -13.96 -0.93
N PHE A 81 8.65 -13.44 0.27
CA PHE A 81 7.31 -13.35 0.84
C PHE A 81 6.40 -12.40 0.05
N TYR A 82 6.87 -11.19 -0.28
CA TYR A 82 6.07 -10.20 -1.02
C TYR A 82 6.00 -10.48 -2.52
N SER A 83 7.02 -11.12 -3.13
CA SER A 83 6.89 -11.62 -4.50
C SER A 83 5.76 -12.66 -4.61
N GLY A 84 5.65 -13.56 -3.65
CA GLY A 84 4.60 -14.59 -3.66
C GLY A 84 3.17 -14.07 -3.51
N ILE A 85 2.95 -12.83 -3.02
CA ILE A 85 1.60 -12.21 -3.02
C ILE A 85 1.32 -11.47 -4.34
N GLN A 86 2.36 -10.93 -5.00
CA GLN A 86 2.21 -10.39 -6.35
C GLN A 86 1.77 -11.47 -7.34
N ASP A 87 2.31 -12.69 -7.22
CA ASP A 87 1.88 -13.84 -8.02
C ASP A 87 0.39 -14.17 -7.81
N LEU A 88 -0.11 -14.06 -6.58
CA LEU A 88 -1.54 -14.25 -6.28
C LEU A 88 -2.39 -13.17 -6.94
N LEU A 89 -1.99 -11.90 -6.86
CA LEU A 89 -2.72 -10.81 -7.50
C LEU A 89 -2.75 -10.97 -9.02
N LEU A 90 -1.62 -11.38 -9.63
CA LEU A 90 -1.54 -11.66 -11.06
C LEU A 90 -2.37 -12.87 -11.47
N ALA A 91 -2.36 -13.95 -10.69
CA ALA A 91 -3.19 -15.12 -10.97
C ALA A 91 -4.67 -14.75 -11.00
N VAL A 92 -5.15 -13.99 -10.02
CA VAL A 92 -6.56 -13.57 -9.98
C VAL A 92 -6.89 -12.61 -11.13
N ALA A 93 -5.98 -11.68 -11.46
CA ALA A 93 -6.14 -10.83 -12.64
C ALA A 93 -6.23 -11.62 -13.97
N ASN A 94 -5.65 -12.82 -14.01
CA ASN A 94 -5.73 -13.75 -15.14
C ASN A 94 -6.90 -14.75 -15.04
N GLY A 95 -7.90 -14.47 -14.20
CA GLY A 95 -9.13 -15.26 -14.12
C GLY A 95 -9.12 -16.42 -13.12
N HIS A 96 -8.07 -16.55 -12.30
CA HIS A 96 -8.13 -17.49 -11.18
C HIS A 96 -9.16 -17.04 -10.13
N PRO A 97 -9.88 -17.96 -9.47
CA PRO A 97 -10.90 -17.60 -8.48
C PRO A 97 -10.35 -16.79 -7.30
N PHE A 98 -11.07 -15.73 -6.93
CA PHE A 98 -10.79 -14.94 -5.72
C PHE A 98 -11.70 -15.34 -4.56
N GLY A 99 -11.45 -16.54 -4.01
CA GLY A 99 -12.25 -17.13 -2.95
C GLY A 99 -11.88 -16.65 -1.54
N GLU A 100 -12.57 -17.21 -0.55
CA GLU A 100 -12.26 -16.96 0.87
C GLU A 100 -10.82 -17.30 1.29
N PRO A 101 -10.16 -18.37 0.76
CA PRO A 101 -8.75 -18.62 1.03
C PRO A 101 -7.85 -17.47 0.55
N GLU A 102 -8.05 -16.99 -0.68
CA GLU A 102 -7.28 -15.91 -1.29
C GLU A 102 -7.52 -14.59 -0.54
N LYS A 103 -8.78 -14.28 -0.21
CA LYS A 103 -9.17 -13.12 0.59
C LYS A 103 -8.51 -13.11 1.97
N ARG A 104 -8.52 -14.26 2.68
CA ARG A 104 -7.89 -14.40 4.00
C ARG A 104 -6.38 -14.20 3.92
N ARG A 105 -5.75 -14.81 2.89
CA ARG A 105 -4.32 -14.65 2.63
C ARG A 105 -3.99 -13.19 2.33
N LEU A 106 -4.71 -12.55 1.42
CA LEU A 106 -4.52 -11.15 1.05
C LEU A 106 -4.61 -10.22 2.27
N ARG A 107 -5.65 -10.36 3.09
CA ARG A 107 -5.83 -9.58 4.33
C ARG A 107 -4.64 -9.74 5.29
N THR A 108 -4.20 -10.98 5.49
CA THR A 108 -3.11 -11.29 6.41
C THR A 108 -1.80 -10.68 5.93
N VAL A 109 -1.46 -10.89 4.66
CA VAL A 109 -0.22 -10.41 4.07
C VAL A 109 -0.21 -8.89 3.96
N PHE A 110 -1.36 -8.27 3.65
CA PHE A 110 -1.48 -6.81 3.61
C PHE A 110 -1.20 -6.19 4.98
N SER A 111 -1.77 -6.73 6.06
CA SER A 111 -1.47 -6.24 7.42
C SER A 111 0.01 -6.39 7.79
N GLN A 112 0.70 -7.40 7.26
CA GLN A 112 2.13 -7.58 7.47
C GLN A 112 2.96 -6.59 6.66
N ALA A 113 2.59 -6.35 5.39
CA ALA A 113 3.22 -5.34 4.55
C ALA A 113 3.08 -3.94 5.15
N ASP A 114 1.88 -3.59 5.60
CA ASP A 114 1.56 -2.34 6.30
C ASP A 114 2.48 -2.12 7.51
N LYS A 115 2.54 -3.11 8.42
CA LYS A 115 3.45 -3.06 9.58
C LYS A 115 4.92 -2.99 9.18
N TYR A 116 5.31 -3.71 8.14
CA TYR A 116 6.69 -3.72 7.66
C TYR A 116 7.11 -2.35 7.13
N ILE A 117 6.24 -1.68 6.36
CA ILE A 117 6.43 -0.31 5.86
C ILE A 117 6.50 0.67 7.03
N CYS A 118 5.55 0.58 7.97
CA CYS A 118 5.52 1.40 9.19
C CYS A 118 6.83 1.32 9.99
N ALA A 119 7.48 0.16 10.03
CA ALA A 119 8.71 -0.01 10.78
C ALA A 119 9.95 0.61 10.11
N GLN A 120 9.84 1.13 8.88
CA GLN A 120 10.98 1.67 8.14
C GLN A 120 11.20 3.17 8.38
N PRO A 121 12.45 3.66 8.23
CA PRO A 121 12.72 5.08 8.19
C PRO A 121 12.00 5.77 7.03
N LYS A 122 11.45 6.97 7.25
CA LYS A 122 10.76 7.76 6.21
C LYS A 122 11.57 7.90 4.92
N ALA A 123 12.88 8.15 5.03
CA ALA A 123 13.75 8.33 3.88
C ALA A 123 13.78 7.09 2.96
N ASP A 124 13.73 5.90 3.56
CA ASP A 124 13.73 4.63 2.83
C ASP A 124 12.36 4.37 2.21
N ILE A 125 11.26 4.71 2.89
CA ILE A 125 9.91 4.64 2.33
C ILE A 125 9.80 5.52 1.08
N LEU A 126 10.24 6.78 1.16
CA LEU A 126 10.24 7.69 0.02
C LEU A 126 11.14 7.20 -1.12
N THR A 127 12.28 6.58 -0.79
CA THR A 127 13.17 5.99 -1.80
C THR A 127 12.53 4.79 -2.48
N ALA A 128 11.87 3.92 -1.72
CA ALA A 128 11.14 2.78 -2.24
C ALA A 128 9.99 3.21 -3.17
N ILE A 129 9.23 4.24 -2.78
CA ILE A 129 8.16 4.81 -3.63
C ILE A 129 8.74 5.29 -4.97
N ARG A 130 9.82 6.08 -4.94
CA ARG A 130 10.48 6.55 -6.18
C ARG A 130 10.98 5.41 -7.05
N MET A 131 11.53 4.35 -6.45
CA MET A 131 11.96 3.16 -7.18
C MET A 131 10.78 2.47 -7.88
N VAL A 132 9.66 2.32 -7.19
CA VAL A 132 8.44 1.72 -7.74
C VAL A 132 7.86 2.58 -8.86
N GLU A 133 7.75 3.90 -8.66
CA GLU A 133 7.27 4.84 -9.69
C GLU A 133 8.14 4.78 -10.94
N TYR A 134 9.46 4.81 -10.77
CA TYR A 134 10.40 4.67 -11.88
C TYR A 134 10.21 3.35 -12.63
N GLN A 135 10.05 2.23 -11.92
CA GLN A 135 9.81 0.93 -12.54
C GLN A 135 8.48 0.89 -13.30
N ILE A 136 7.40 1.45 -12.75
CA ILE A 136 6.09 1.50 -13.43
C ILE A 136 6.17 2.34 -14.70
N GLN A 137 6.81 3.51 -14.65
CA GLN A 137 6.93 4.43 -15.80
C GLN A 137 7.81 3.87 -16.92
N ASN A 138 8.79 3.02 -16.58
CA ASN A 138 9.74 2.45 -17.52
C ASN A 138 9.49 0.96 -17.79
N ALA A 139 8.37 0.41 -17.31
CA ALA A 139 8.01 -0.97 -17.56
C ALA A 139 7.77 -1.19 -19.06
N PRO A 140 8.35 -2.26 -19.66
CA PRO A 140 8.06 -2.60 -21.04
C PRO A 140 6.55 -2.79 -21.26
N PRO A 141 5.99 -2.39 -22.42
CA PRO A 141 4.56 -2.52 -22.72
C PRO A 141 4.06 -3.97 -22.68
N GLU A 142 4.94 -4.97 -22.79
CA GLU A 142 4.63 -6.39 -22.64
C GLU A 142 4.30 -6.81 -21.19
N THR A 143 4.70 -5.99 -20.21
CA THR A 143 4.45 -6.19 -18.78
C THR A 143 3.14 -5.55 -18.31
N ALA A 144 2.60 -4.61 -19.09
CA ALA A 144 1.24 -4.13 -18.91
C ALA A 144 0.32 -5.26 -19.37
N LEU A 145 -0.37 -5.89 -18.43
CA LEU A 145 -1.43 -6.87 -18.71
C LEU A 145 -2.19 -6.44 -19.96
N ARG A 146 -2.37 -7.37 -20.91
CA ARG A 146 -3.31 -7.20 -22.02
C ARG A 146 -4.71 -7.07 -21.41
N LEU A 147 -5.04 -5.86 -20.93
CA LEU A 147 -6.40 -5.40 -20.68
C LEU A 147 -7.02 -5.13 -22.04
N GLY A 148 -7.13 -6.19 -22.83
CA GLY A 148 -7.77 -6.20 -24.13
C GLY A 148 -9.27 -6.36 -23.92
N SER A 149 -9.97 -5.25 -24.09
CA SER A 149 -11.19 -5.16 -24.91
C SER A 149 -12.26 -6.24 -24.71
N GLU A 150 -13.31 -5.88 -23.96
CA GLU A 150 -14.70 -6.12 -24.34
C GLU A 150 -15.49 -4.82 -24.22
#